data_AF-A0AA90QU93-F1
#
_entry.id   AF-A0AA90QU93-F1
#
_cell.length_a   1.000
_cell.length_b   1.000
_cell.length_c   1.000
_cell.angle_alpha   90.00
_cell.angle_beta   90.00
_cell.angle_gamma   90.00
#
_symmetry.space_group_name_H-M   'P 1'
#
loop_
_entity.id
_entity.type
_entity.pdbx_description
1 polymer ?
#
loop_
_entity_poly.entity_id
_entity_poly.type
_entity_poly.pdbx_seq_one_letter_code
_entity_poly.pdbx_strand_id
1 'polypeptide(L)'
;MIEFTADQEKRAMRRDCRIWTEFMVEAWYMSDHPHATEYRAADLVSDLRKVYFACRENDIENVQHISLLGFKVLYANMLGCSQEDITAIVQYFCGNARAGNADFATNWIETYLEEVD
;
A
#
# COMPACT_ATOMS: atom_id res chain seq x y z
N MET A 1 -1.79 -30.98 8.85
CA MET A 1 -2.02 -29.53 8.86
C MET A 1 -1.29 -29.00 10.07
N ILE A 2 -0.22 -28.24 9.90
CA ILE A 2 0.53 -27.68 11.04
C ILE A 2 -0.14 -26.34 11.36
N GLU A 3 -0.84 -26.26 12.49
CA GLU A 3 -1.35 -24.99 13.01
C GLU A 3 -0.18 -24.20 13.60
N PHE A 4 -0.03 -22.95 13.16
CA PHE A 4 0.98 -22.05 13.70
C PHE A 4 0.49 -21.46 15.02
N THR A 5 1.43 -21.20 15.92
CA THR A 5 1.16 -20.36 17.10
C THR A 5 1.07 -18.89 16.67
N ALA A 6 0.30 -18.06 17.40
CA ALA A 6 0.15 -16.63 17.09
C ALA A 6 1.48 -15.87 16.96
N ASP A 7 2.52 -16.30 17.68
CA ASP A 7 3.87 -15.73 17.56
C ASP A 7 4.57 -16.11 16.25
N GLN A 8 4.34 -17.32 15.75
CA GLN A 8 4.86 -17.76 14.45
C GLN A 8 4.15 -17.04 13.30
N GLU A 9 2.84 -16.83 13.39
CA GLU A 9 2.07 -16.05 12.40
C GLU A 9 2.57 -14.61 12.32
N LYS A 10 2.77 -13.94 13.47
CA LYS A 10 3.35 -12.59 13.52
C LYS A 10 4.75 -12.53 12.92
N ARG A 11 5.59 -13.56 13.12
CA ARG A 11 6.93 -13.62 12.53
C ARG A 11 6.87 -13.84 11.02
N ALA A 12 6.00 -14.72 10.54
CA ALA A 12 5.78 -14.95 9.12
C ALA A 12 5.32 -13.67 8.42
N MET A 13 4.27 -13.01 8.95
CA MET A 13 3.77 -11.75 8.42
C MET A 13 4.83 -10.65 8.34
N ARG A 14 5.69 -10.51 9.37
CA ARG A 14 6.79 -9.53 9.34
C ARG A 14 7.85 -9.87 8.28
N ARG A 15 8.11 -11.16 8.05
CA ARG A 15 9.03 -11.60 7.00
C ARG A 15 8.45 -11.29 5.61
N ASP A 16 7.18 -11.60 5.41
CA ASP A 16 6.49 -11.37 4.14
C ASP A 16 6.39 -9.88 3.84
N CYS A 17 6.05 -9.06 4.84
CA CYS A 17 6.09 -7.61 4.76
C CYS A 17 7.46 -7.10 4.31
N ARG A 18 8.56 -7.61 4.89
CA ARG A 18 9.92 -7.20 4.51
C ARG A 18 10.22 -7.52 3.06
N ILE A 19 9.97 -8.76 2.62
CA ILE A 19 10.23 -9.21 1.26
C ILE A 19 9.40 -8.40 0.26
N TRP A 20 8.09 -8.23 0.54
CA TRP A 20 7.21 -7.43 -0.30
C TRP A 20 7.67 -5.97 -0.38
N THR A 21 8.10 -5.37 0.75
CA THR A 21 8.58 -3.99 0.76
C THR A 21 9.84 -3.83 -0.10
N GLU A 22 10.78 -4.79 -0.05
CA GLU A 22 11.99 -4.76 -0.88
C GLU A 22 11.64 -4.71 -2.38
N PHE A 23 10.71 -5.57 -2.83
CA PHE A 23 10.25 -5.56 -4.23
C PHE A 23 9.50 -4.27 -4.60
N MET A 24 8.68 -3.74 -3.71
CA MET A 24 7.93 -2.51 -3.96
C MET A 24 8.82 -1.27 -4.02
N VAL A 25 9.87 -1.21 -3.20
CA VAL A 25 10.87 -0.15 -3.27
C VAL A 25 11.58 -0.17 -4.62
N GLU A 26 11.99 -1.35 -5.08
CA GLU A 26 12.60 -1.51 -6.40
C GLU A 26 11.64 -1.10 -7.51
N ALA A 27 10.39 -1.59 -7.46
CA ALA A 27 9.38 -1.27 -8.45
C ALA A 27 9.04 0.23 -8.49
N TRP A 28 9.02 0.91 -7.35
CA TRP A 28 8.81 2.36 -7.29
C TRP A 28 9.94 3.13 -7.97
N TYR A 29 11.20 2.85 -7.61
CA TYR A 29 12.34 3.56 -8.19
C TYR A 29 12.61 3.21 -9.66
N MET A 30 12.14 2.05 -10.13
CA MET A 30 12.17 1.69 -11.55
C MET A 30 10.93 2.14 -12.32
N SER A 31 9.93 2.74 -11.65
CA SER A 31 8.75 3.25 -12.32
C SER A 31 9.04 4.55 -13.08
N ASP A 32 8.24 4.83 -14.11
CA ASP A 32 8.31 6.08 -14.87
C ASP A 32 7.60 7.25 -14.14
N HIS A 33 7.28 7.11 -12.84
CA HIS A 33 6.63 8.18 -12.09
C HIS A 33 7.56 9.40 -11.97
N PRO A 34 7.07 10.61 -12.31
CA PRO A 34 7.83 11.84 -12.10
C PRO A 34 8.34 11.94 -10.67
N HIS A 35 9.60 12.33 -10.51
CA HIS A 35 10.23 12.55 -9.20
C HIS A 35 10.27 11.33 -8.26
N ALA A 36 10.06 10.10 -8.76
CA ALA A 36 10.08 8.89 -7.93
C ALA A 36 11.37 8.73 -7.10
N THR A 37 12.51 9.15 -7.65
CA THR A 37 13.83 9.12 -6.98
C THR A 37 14.01 10.18 -5.89
N GLU A 38 13.14 11.18 -5.82
CA GLU A 38 13.13 12.21 -4.78
C GLU A 38 12.45 11.70 -3.49
N TYR A 39 11.62 10.65 -3.60
CA TYR A 39 11.04 9.98 -2.44
C TYR A 39 12.15 9.31 -1.62
N ARG A 40 12.37 9.82 -0.39
CA ARG A 40 13.41 9.30 0.50
C ARG A 40 13.15 7.82 0.84
N ALA A 41 14.18 6.99 0.69
CA ALA A 41 14.06 5.55 0.89
C ALA A 41 13.51 5.14 2.28
N ALA A 42 13.87 5.87 3.34
CA ALA A 42 13.36 5.59 4.69
C ALA A 42 11.85 5.83 4.80
N ASP A 43 11.35 6.90 4.18
CA ASP A 43 9.93 7.26 4.20
C ASP A 43 9.14 6.30 3.30
N LEU A 44 9.68 5.98 2.11
CA LEU A 44 9.13 4.99 1.18
C LEU A 44 8.90 3.63 1.86
N VAL A 45 9.93 3.11 2.54
CA VAL A 45 9.84 1.85 3.31
C VAL A 45 8.82 1.96 4.44
N SER A 46 8.78 3.10 5.13
CA SER A 46 7.84 3.34 6.24
C SER A 46 6.39 3.30 5.75
N ASP A 47 6.09 4.01 4.68
CA ASP A 47 4.73 4.14 4.15
C ASP A 47 4.23 2.85 3.52
N LEU A 48 5.08 2.14 2.77
CA LEU A 48 4.76 0.80 2.26
C LEU A 48 4.43 -0.18 3.39
N ARG A 49 5.19 -0.17 4.50
CA ARG A 49 4.89 -1.03 5.65
C ARG A 49 3.55 -0.70 6.29
N LYS A 50 3.20 0.59 6.43
CA LYS A 50 1.89 1.01 6.94
C LYS A 50 0.77 0.47 6.06
N VAL A 51 0.90 0.58 4.73
CA VAL A 51 -0.07 0.03 3.77
C VAL A 51 -0.20 -1.48 3.91
N TYR A 52 0.93 -2.20 3.98
CA TYR A 52 0.91 -3.65 4.13
C TYR A 52 0.12 -4.08 5.37
N PHE A 53 0.43 -3.50 6.53
CA PHE A 53 -0.26 -3.85 7.77
C PHE A 53 -1.73 -3.41 7.76
N ALA A 54 -2.06 -2.24 7.22
CA ALA A 54 -3.45 -1.81 7.07
C ALA A 54 -4.28 -2.78 6.22
N CYS A 55 -3.71 -3.30 5.12
CA CYS A 55 -4.35 -4.34 4.31
C CYS A 55 -4.54 -5.64 5.10
N ARG A 56 -3.49 -6.10 5.81
CA ARG A 56 -3.56 -7.32 6.63
C ARG A 56 -4.60 -7.21 7.76
N GLU A 57 -4.73 -6.05 8.37
CA GLU A 57 -5.75 -5.74 9.40
C GLU A 57 -7.18 -5.72 8.83
N ASN A 58 -7.33 -5.57 7.52
CA ASN A 58 -8.61 -5.59 6.81
C ASN A 58 -8.87 -6.89 6.03
N ASP A 59 -8.15 -7.97 6.37
CA ASP A 59 -8.26 -9.29 5.73
C ASP A 59 -7.95 -9.28 4.21
N ILE A 60 -7.15 -8.32 3.75
CA ILE A 60 -6.70 -8.24 2.36
C ILE A 60 -5.37 -8.98 2.23
N GLU A 61 -5.44 -10.20 1.72
CA GLU A 61 -4.26 -11.04 1.52
C GLU A 61 -3.73 -11.03 0.08
N ASN A 62 -4.52 -10.53 -0.87
CA ASN A 62 -4.12 -10.47 -2.27
C ASN A 62 -2.99 -9.45 -2.45
N VAL A 63 -1.78 -9.95 -2.73
CA VAL A 63 -0.58 -9.14 -2.94
C VAL A 63 -0.76 -8.10 -4.05
N GLN A 64 -1.52 -8.40 -5.10
CA GLN A 64 -1.77 -7.43 -6.18
C GLN A 64 -2.55 -6.22 -5.67
N HIS A 65 -3.58 -6.44 -4.85
CA HIS A 65 -4.34 -5.35 -4.23
C HIS A 65 -3.48 -4.53 -3.26
N ILE A 66 -2.65 -5.20 -2.46
CA ILE A 66 -1.73 -4.53 -1.52
C ILE A 66 -0.74 -3.65 -2.30
N SER A 67 -0.16 -4.18 -3.39
CA SER A 67 0.77 -3.44 -4.24
C SER A 67 0.10 -2.26 -4.95
N LEU A 68 -1.13 -2.44 -5.47
CA LEU A 68 -1.91 -1.34 -6.07
C LEU A 68 -2.10 -0.19 -5.08
N LEU A 69 -2.60 -0.49 -3.87
CA LEU A 69 -2.76 0.53 -2.83
C LEU A 69 -1.42 1.16 -2.45
N GLY A 70 -0.34 0.37 -2.39
CA GLY A 70 1.01 0.86 -2.14
C GLY A 70 1.42 1.95 -3.12
N PHE A 71 1.29 1.70 -4.43
CA PHE A 71 1.59 2.71 -5.46
C PHE A 71 0.72 3.97 -5.31
N LYS A 72 -0.59 3.82 -5.03
CA LYS A 72 -1.48 4.98 -4.88
C LYS A 72 -1.13 5.83 -3.67
N VAL A 73 -0.79 5.22 -2.53
CA VAL A 73 -0.37 5.96 -1.33
C VAL A 73 0.95 6.70 -1.56
N LEU A 74 1.91 6.06 -2.23
CA LEU A 74 3.17 6.72 -2.57
C LEU A 74 2.95 7.89 -3.53
N TYR A 75 2.08 7.73 -4.53
CA TYR A 75 1.74 8.81 -5.44
C TYR A 75 1.04 9.97 -4.71
N ALA A 76 0.08 9.68 -3.84
CA ALA A 76 -0.60 10.70 -3.03
C ALA A 76 0.37 11.45 -2.09
N ASN A 77 1.32 10.75 -1.47
CA ASN A 77 2.36 11.39 -0.66
C ASN A 77 3.27 12.30 -1.50
N MET A 78 3.60 11.91 -2.74
CA MET A 78 4.36 12.74 -3.66
C MET A 78 3.62 14.02 -4.07
N LEU A 79 2.30 13.93 -4.27
CA LEU A 79 1.43 15.09 -4.52
C LEU A 79 1.25 15.98 -3.28
N GLY A 80 1.80 15.59 -2.13
CA GLY A 80 1.69 16.36 -0.89
C GLY A 80 0.32 16.29 -0.24
N CYS A 81 -0.47 15.23 -0.52
CA CYS A 81 -1.74 14.98 0.15
C CYS A 81 -1.58 14.98 1.68
N SER A 82 -2.61 15.42 2.39
CA SER A 82 -2.59 15.43 3.85
C SER A 82 -2.63 14.00 4.41
N GLN A 83 -2.18 13.81 5.65
CA GLN A 83 -2.28 12.49 6.30
C GLN A 83 -3.74 12.03 6.49
N GLU A 84 -4.68 12.98 6.57
CA GLU A 84 -6.12 12.67 6.62
C GLU A 84 -6.58 12.06 5.29
N ASP A 85 -6.16 12.64 4.16
CA ASP A 85 -6.47 12.13 2.82
C ASP A 85 -5.86 10.74 2.59
N ILE A 86 -4.58 10.56 2.97
CA ILE A 86 -3.92 9.25 2.88
C ILE A 86 -4.67 8.19 3.69
N THR A 87 -5.10 8.55 4.90
CA THR A 87 -5.88 7.64 5.75
C THR A 87 -7.23 7.31 5.11
N ALA A 88 -7.91 8.30 4.53
CA ALA A 88 -9.17 8.10 3.82
C ALA A 88 -9.02 7.21 2.59
N ILE A 89 -7.97 7.41 1.78
CA ILE A 89 -7.63 6.57 0.62
C ILE A 89 -7.45 5.11 1.04
N VAL A 90 -6.64 4.86 2.08
CA VAL A 90 -6.39 3.50 2.59
C VAL A 90 -7.67 2.85 3.08
N GLN A 91 -8.48 3.55 3.88
CA GLN A 91 -9.74 3.03 4.39
C GLN A 91 -10.74 2.74 3.27
N TYR A 92 -10.88 3.65 2.31
CA TYR A 92 -11.78 3.50 1.18
C TYR A 92 -11.39 2.32 0.29
N PHE A 93 -10.11 2.18 -0.04
CA PHE A 93 -9.62 1.03 -0.78
C PHE A 93 -9.88 -0.27 -0.02
N CYS A 94 -9.49 -0.32 1.25
CA CYS A 94 -9.60 -1.55 2.04
C CYS A 94 -11.06 -2.02 2.17
N GLY A 95 -11.99 -1.10 2.43
CA GLY A 95 -13.41 -1.41 2.53
C GLY A 95 -13.98 -1.98 1.21
N ASN A 96 -13.63 -1.39 0.08
CA ASN A 96 -14.08 -1.84 -1.23
C ASN A 96 -13.39 -3.14 -1.69
N ALA A 97 -12.08 -3.26 -1.50
CA ALA A 97 -11.33 -4.46 -1.86
C ALA A 97 -11.83 -5.69 -1.08
N ARG A 98 -12.17 -5.53 0.20
CA ARG A 98 -12.82 -6.58 1.00
C ARG A 98 -14.19 -6.99 0.45
N ALA A 99 -14.91 -6.05 -0.15
CA ALA A 99 -16.18 -6.31 -0.84
C ALA A 99 -16.01 -6.84 -2.28
N GLY A 100 -14.78 -7.11 -2.74
CA GLY A 100 -14.49 -7.58 -4.10
C GLY A 100 -14.45 -6.48 -5.15
N ASN A 101 -14.42 -5.21 -4.75
CA ASN A 101 -14.51 -4.03 -5.63
C ASN A 101 -13.20 -3.22 -5.66
N ALA A 102 -12.04 -3.90 -5.64
CA ALA A 102 -10.74 -3.24 -5.61
C ALA A 102 -10.49 -2.34 -6.85
N ASP A 103 -10.90 -2.78 -8.03
CA ASP A 103 -10.74 -2.01 -9.27
C ASP A 103 -11.56 -0.71 -9.24
N PHE A 104 -12.80 -0.79 -8.73
CA PHE A 104 -13.65 0.39 -8.55
C PHE A 104 -13.00 1.40 -7.58
N ALA A 105 -12.44 0.91 -6.47
CA ALA A 105 -11.74 1.78 -5.53
C ALA A 105 -10.49 2.41 -6.14
N THR A 106 -9.74 1.63 -6.93
CA THR A 106 -8.55 2.10 -7.63
C THR A 106 -8.89 3.25 -8.58
N ASN A 107 -9.93 3.10 -9.40
CA ASN A 107 -10.38 4.14 -10.33
C ASN A 107 -10.80 5.42 -9.60
N TRP A 108 -11.53 5.30 -8.49
CA TRP A 108 -11.93 6.46 -7.69
C TRP A 108 -10.71 7.21 -7.12
N ILE A 109 -9.72 6.47 -6.60
CA ILE A 109 -8.49 7.06 -6.07
C ILE A 109 -7.70 7.75 -7.19
N GLU A 110 -7.63 7.15 -8.38
CA GLU A 110 -7.00 7.78 -9.55
C GLU A 110 -7.65 9.11 -9.89
N THR A 111 -8.97 9.15 -10.02
CA THR A 111 -9.71 10.40 -10.28
C THR A 111 -9.50 11.43 -9.17
N TYR A 112 -9.51 11.01 -7.90
CA TYR A 112 -9.24 11.91 -6.79
C TYR A 112 -7.83 12.53 -6.86
N LEU A 113 -6.81 11.74 -7.18
CA LEU A 113 -5.42 12.23 -7.26
C LEU A 113 -5.18 13.10 -8.50
N GLU A 114 -5.90 12.87 -9.60
CA GLU A 114 -5.90 13.75 -10.78
C GLU A 114 -6.50 15.14 -10.49
N GLU A 115 -7.39 15.26 -9.50
CA GLU A 115 -7.96 16.56 -9.09
C GLU A 115 -7.05 17.33 -8.12
N VAL A 116 -6.05 16.66 -7.52
CA VAL A 116 -5.12 17.24 -6.54
C VAL A 116 -3.81 17.72 -7.19
N ASP A 117 -3.38 17.08 -8.28
CA ASP A 117 -2.22 17.47 -9.12
C ASP A 117 -2.48 18.79 -9.88
#